data_AF-A0A328X683-F1
#
_entry.id   AF-A0A328X683-F1
#
_cell.length_a   1.000
_cell.length_b   1.000
_cell.length_c   1.000
_cell.angle_alpha   90.00
_cell.angle_beta   90.00
_cell.angle_gamma   90.00
#
_symmetry.space_group_name_H-M   'P 1'
#
loop_
_entity.id
_entity.type
_entity.pdbx_description
1 polymer ?
#
loop_
_entity_poly.entity_id
_entity_poly.type
_entity_poly.pdbx_seq_one_letter_code
_entity_poly.pdbx_strand_id
1 'polypeptide(L)'
;MAKQKLKIMVSSTVHGSDSDLDQIHGILNGYGYEVIMSKNGTVYVPIGVSNEEACLQAVVDCDLFLGVIFPRYGSGITHKEFSKAIEIDKPRWFISHHFIEYTRQLMKQFMYDANGIRNDFQIKYTPVLDNIKVVDMYNEAIQNHLDSDKRRSHWAQPFFKTSDTFDFLKTQFADMNKRIIELEKLNDIDNE
;
A
#
# COMPACT_ATOMS: atom_id res chain seq x y z
N MET A 1 -24.90 -11.28 -17.74
CA MET A 1 -24.53 -10.48 -16.55
C MET A 1 -23.14 -9.95 -16.79
N ALA A 2 -22.90 -8.65 -16.65
CA ALA A 2 -21.55 -8.10 -16.77
C ALA A 2 -20.68 -8.72 -15.66
N LYS A 3 -19.50 -9.24 -16.01
CA LYS A 3 -18.55 -9.76 -15.03
C LYS A 3 -18.20 -8.61 -14.07
N GLN A 4 -18.50 -8.76 -12.77
CA GLN A 4 -18.19 -7.75 -11.77
C GLN A 4 -16.69 -7.49 -11.79
N LYS A 5 -16.31 -6.25 -12.13
CA LYS A 5 -14.92 -5.83 -12.07
C LYS A 5 -14.66 -5.32 -10.67
N LEU A 6 -13.67 -5.90 -10.00
CA LEU A 6 -13.22 -5.38 -8.71
C LEU A 6 -12.38 -4.12 -8.93
N LYS A 7 -12.60 -3.13 -8.06
CA LYS A 7 -11.80 -1.91 -7.95
C LYS A 7 -10.60 -2.17 -7.06
N ILE A 8 -9.41 -1.99 -7.60
CA ILE A 8 -8.17 -2.08 -6.83
C ILE A 8 -7.50 -0.71 -6.75
N MET A 9 -7.31 -0.21 -5.53
CA MET A 9 -6.53 0.99 -5.31
C MET A 9 -5.05 0.64 -5.21
N VAL A 10 -4.21 1.29 -6.02
CA VAL A 10 -2.76 1.24 -5.87
C VAL A 10 -2.27 2.55 -5.25
N SER A 11 -1.81 2.45 -4.02
CA SER A 11 -1.32 3.58 -3.22
C SER A 11 0.21 3.55 -3.16
N SER A 12 0.83 4.63 -3.63
CA SER A 12 2.29 4.77 -3.65
C SER A 12 2.71 6.23 -3.77
N THR A 13 3.98 6.49 -3.44
CA THR A 13 4.62 7.73 -3.85
C THR A 13 4.98 7.64 -5.34
N VAL A 14 4.73 8.73 -6.08
CA VAL A 14 4.84 8.75 -7.55
C VAL A 14 6.21 9.19 -8.04
N HIS A 15 6.80 10.21 -7.41
CA HIS A 15 8.01 10.85 -7.93
C HIS A 15 9.22 9.91 -7.96
N GLY A 16 9.61 9.47 -9.15
CA GLY A 16 10.77 8.60 -9.36
C GLY A 16 10.43 7.11 -9.43
N SER A 17 9.15 6.75 -9.41
CA SER A 17 8.64 5.38 -9.53
C SER A 17 7.64 5.25 -10.69
N ASP A 18 7.57 6.26 -11.58
CA ASP A 18 6.56 6.35 -12.62
C ASP A 18 6.51 5.10 -13.52
N SER A 19 7.66 4.64 -14.00
CA SER A 19 7.76 3.45 -14.85
C SER A 19 7.36 2.16 -14.14
N ASP A 20 7.55 2.12 -12.82
CA ASP A 20 7.23 0.96 -12.00
C ASP A 20 5.73 0.87 -11.78
N LEU A 21 5.12 2.02 -11.46
CA LEU A 21 3.68 2.17 -11.31
C LEU A 21 2.94 1.92 -12.63
N ASP A 22 3.48 2.34 -13.78
CA ASP A 22 2.88 2.03 -15.08
C ASP A 22 2.87 0.54 -15.40
N GLN A 23 3.92 -0.20 -15.03
CA GLN A 23 3.96 -1.66 -15.17
C GLN A 23 2.94 -2.34 -14.26
N ILE A 24 2.88 -1.94 -12.99
CA ILE A 24 1.90 -2.48 -12.03
C ILE A 24 0.47 -2.21 -12.52
N HIS A 25 0.19 -0.97 -12.95
CA HIS A 25 -1.09 -0.58 -13.51
C HIS A 25 -1.46 -1.42 -14.74
N GLY A 26 -0.51 -1.63 -15.66
CA GLY A 26 -0.72 -2.45 -16.86
C GLY A 26 -1.03 -3.91 -16.53
N ILE A 27 -0.32 -4.50 -15.57
CA ILE A 27 -0.53 -5.90 -15.13
C ILE A 27 -1.93 -6.07 -14.52
N LEU A 28 -2.31 -5.20 -13.59
CA LEU A 28 -3.61 -5.29 -12.92
C LEU A 28 -4.77 -5.05 -13.88
N ASN A 29 -4.65 -4.08 -14.79
CA ASN A 29 -5.64 -3.91 -15.86
C ASN A 29 -5.70 -5.13 -16.79
N GLY A 30 -4.55 -5.77 -17.08
CA GLY A 30 -4.48 -7.01 -17.84
C GLY A 30 -5.22 -8.18 -17.19
N TYR A 31 -5.30 -8.21 -15.85
CA TYR A 31 -6.14 -9.16 -15.10
C TYR A 31 -7.62 -8.76 -15.06
N GLY A 32 -7.95 -7.55 -15.50
CA GLY A 32 -9.32 -7.05 -15.69
C GLY A 32 -9.85 -6.18 -14.55
N TYR A 33 -9.01 -5.79 -13.59
CA TYR A 33 -9.41 -4.90 -12.50
C TYR A 33 -9.67 -3.48 -13.00
N GLU A 34 -10.51 -2.76 -12.26
CA GLU A 34 -10.59 -1.29 -12.36
C GLU A 34 -9.52 -0.69 -11.44
N VAL A 35 -8.45 -0.17 -12.01
CA VAL A 35 -7.30 0.32 -11.23
C VAL A 35 -7.47 1.80 -10.86
N ILE A 36 -7.56 2.06 -9.56
CA ILE A 36 -7.59 3.41 -8.99
C ILE A 36 -6.16 3.78 -8.56
N MET A 37 -5.58 4.82 -9.17
CA MET A 37 -4.22 5.26 -8.90
C MET A 37 -4.09 6.77 -9.13
N SER A 38 -3.54 7.49 -8.14
CA SER A 38 -3.38 8.95 -8.21
C SER A 38 -2.52 9.40 -9.40
N LYS A 39 -1.44 8.66 -9.69
CA LYS A 39 -0.57 8.89 -10.86
C LYS A 39 -1.34 8.91 -12.19
N ASN A 40 -2.27 7.96 -12.37
CA ASN A 40 -2.99 7.79 -13.63
C ASN A 40 -4.24 8.69 -13.72
N GLY A 41 -4.51 9.51 -12.70
CA GLY A 41 -5.69 10.37 -12.67
C GLY A 41 -7.01 9.61 -12.57
N THR A 42 -6.99 8.37 -12.07
CA THR A 42 -8.21 7.54 -11.92
C THR A 42 -8.86 7.63 -10.54
N VAL A 43 -8.34 8.49 -9.66
CA VAL A 43 -9.01 8.90 -8.42
C VAL A 43 -10.10 9.90 -8.77
N TYR A 44 -11.35 9.61 -8.39
CA TYR A 44 -12.46 10.56 -8.55
C TYR A 44 -12.35 11.68 -7.52
N VAL A 45 -12.35 12.94 -7.98
CA VAL A 45 -12.28 14.12 -7.11
C VAL A 45 -13.60 14.91 -7.24
N PRO A 46 -14.49 14.86 -6.24
CA PRO A 46 -15.71 15.66 -6.24
C PRO A 46 -15.41 17.16 -6.22
N ILE A 47 -16.32 17.97 -6.76
CA ILE A 47 -16.20 19.43 -6.74
C ILE A 47 -16.16 19.91 -5.28
N GLY A 48 -15.13 20.70 -4.94
CA GLY A 48 -14.96 21.29 -3.61
C GLY A 48 -14.28 20.39 -2.58
N VAL A 49 -13.85 19.19 -2.96
CA VAL A 49 -13.11 18.24 -2.10
C VAL A 49 -11.62 18.33 -2.41
N SER A 50 -10.77 18.30 -1.37
CA SER A 50 -9.32 18.31 -1.55
C SER A 50 -8.83 16.98 -2.14
N ASN A 51 -7.65 17.02 -2.78
CA ASN A 51 -7.04 15.81 -3.33
C ASN A 51 -6.77 14.75 -2.24
N GLU A 52 -6.40 15.18 -1.02
CA GLU A 52 -6.18 14.26 0.09
C GLU A 52 -7.48 13.56 0.50
N GLU A 53 -8.57 14.32 0.68
CA GLU A 53 -9.88 13.75 1.02
C GLU A 53 -10.39 12.80 -0.06
N ALA A 54 -10.22 13.15 -1.34
CA ALA A 54 -10.60 12.29 -2.45
C ALA A 54 -9.78 10.99 -2.48
N CYS A 55 -8.48 11.06 -2.21
CA CYS A 55 -7.62 9.89 -2.10
C CYS A 55 -8.03 8.98 -0.95
N LEU A 56 -8.34 9.53 0.23
CA LEU A 56 -8.84 8.76 1.37
C LEU A 56 -10.21 8.13 1.09
N GLN A 57 -11.09 8.83 0.37
CA GLN A 57 -12.38 8.27 -0.05
C GLN A 57 -12.19 7.11 -1.03
N ALA A 58 -11.21 7.19 -1.94
CA ALA A 58 -10.89 6.07 -2.83
C ALA A 58 -10.44 4.80 -2.07
N VAL A 59 -9.79 4.95 -0.91
CA VAL A 59 -9.46 3.81 -0.03
C VAL A 59 -10.74 3.14 0.47
N VAL A 60 -11.74 3.94 0.86
CA VAL A 60 -13.03 3.44 1.33
C VAL A 60 -13.78 2.72 0.20
N ASP A 61 -13.81 3.34 -0.98
CA ASP A 61 -14.64 2.93 -2.12
C ASP A 61 -14.05 1.75 -2.94
N CYS A 62 -12.76 1.45 -2.81
CA CYS A 62 -12.13 0.32 -3.49
C CYS A 62 -12.50 -1.02 -2.85
N ASP A 63 -12.46 -2.11 -3.61
CA ASP A 63 -12.67 -3.46 -3.09
C ASP A 63 -11.38 -4.02 -2.48
N LEU A 64 -10.25 -3.75 -3.14
CA LEU A 64 -8.92 -4.24 -2.78
C LEU A 64 -7.92 -3.10 -2.70
N PHE A 65 -6.94 -3.22 -1.81
CA PHE A 65 -5.88 -2.23 -1.62
C PHE A 65 -4.50 -2.83 -1.88
N LEU A 66 -3.67 -2.16 -2.67
CA LEU A 66 -2.27 -2.50 -2.89
C LEU A 66 -1.38 -1.30 -2.54
N GLY A 67 -0.64 -1.39 -1.45
CA GLY A 67 0.36 -0.41 -1.07
C GLY A 67 1.73 -0.74 -1.65
N VAL A 68 2.39 0.25 -2.25
CA VAL A 68 3.74 0.13 -2.82
C VAL A 68 4.67 1.12 -2.12
N ILE A 69 5.67 0.59 -1.41
CA ILE A 69 6.60 1.39 -0.60
C ILE A 69 7.93 1.55 -1.33
N PHE A 70 8.16 2.73 -1.89
CA PHE A 70 9.46 3.17 -2.41
C PHE A 70 10.25 3.93 -1.34
N PRO A 71 11.58 4.13 -1.48
CA PRO A 71 12.41 4.91 -0.56
C PRO A 71 12.14 6.43 -0.64
N ARG A 72 10.88 6.81 -0.82
CA ARG A 72 10.38 8.18 -0.81
C ARG A 72 9.04 8.24 -0.09
N TYR A 73 8.95 9.16 0.87
CA TYR A 73 7.76 9.42 1.67
C TYR A 73 6.83 10.45 1.03
N GLY A 74 7.38 11.40 0.28
CA GLY A 74 6.61 12.44 -0.41
C GLY A 74 5.79 13.29 0.56
N SER A 75 4.55 13.58 0.18
CA SER A 75 3.61 14.39 0.97
C SER A 75 3.09 13.69 2.22
N GLY A 76 3.29 12.38 2.36
CA GLY A 76 2.71 11.56 3.42
C GLY A 76 1.24 11.18 3.22
N ILE A 77 0.61 11.55 2.10
CA ILE A 77 -0.76 11.12 1.76
C ILE A 77 -0.82 9.59 1.64
N THR A 78 0.17 8.97 1.01
CA THR A 78 0.31 7.49 0.93
C THR A 78 0.28 6.83 2.30
N HIS A 79 0.94 7.42 3.30
CA HIS A 79 0.92 6.89 4.66
C HIS A 79 -0.49 7.00 5.26
N LYS A 80 -1.19 8.12 5.06
CA LYS A 80 -2.59 8.27 5.50
C LYS A 80 -3.53 7.27 4.82
N GLU A 81 -3.32 6.99 3.53
CA GLU A 81 -4.07 5.96 2.79
C GLU A 81 -3.85 4.56 3.41
N PHE A 82 -2.61 4.24 3.78
CA PHE A 82 -2.27 2.99 4.45
C PHE A 82 -2.95 2.89 5.80
N SER A 83 -2.82 3.93 6.64
CA SER A 83 -3.49 3.99 7.94
C SER A 83 -5.00 3.82 7.79
N LYS A 84 -5.61 4.45 6.78
CA LYS A 84 -7.05 4.32 6.53
C LYS A 84 -7.45 2.92 6.11
N ALA A 85 -6.67 2.29 5.22
CA ALA A 85 -6.92 0.91 4.78
C ALA A 85 -6.81 -0.08 5.94
N ILE A 86 -5.88 0.15 6.87
CA ILE A 86 -5.72 -0.64 8.10
C ILE A 86 -6.87 -0.39 9.06
N GLU A 87 -7.26 0.88 9.27
CA GLU A 87 -8.34 1.30 10.16
C GLU A 87 -9.67 0.62 9.82
N ILE A 88 -9.99 0.51 8.51
CA ILE A 88 -11.26 -0.07 8.04
C ILE A 88 -11.14 -1.57 7.71
N ASP A 89 -10.05 -2.23 8.13
CA ASP A 89 -9.70 -3.61 7.80
C ASP A 89 -9.89 -3.99 6.31
N LYS A 90 -9.54 -3.07 5.40
CA LYS A 90 -9.65 -3.30 3.96
C LYS A 90 -8.78 -4.50 3.56
N PRO A 91 -9.25 -5.41 2.67
CA PRO A 91 -8.40 -6.43 2.07
C PRO A 91 -7.23 -5.79 1.33
N ARG A 92 -6.04 -5.93 1.93
CA ARG A 92 -4.85 -5.14 1.59
C ARG A 92 -3.63 -6.01 1.37
N TRP A 93 -2.74 -5.57 0.50
CA TRP A 93 -1.43 -6.18 0.29
C TRP A 93 -0.37 -5.09 0.19
N PHE A 94 0.85 -5.43 0.55
CA PHE A 94 1.96 -4.50 0.46
C PHE A 94 3.12 -5.13 -0.33
N ILE A 95 3.77 -4.29 -1.12
CA ILE A 95 5.10 -4.57 -1.67
C ILE A 95 6.04 -3.45 -1.25
N SER A 96 7.29 -3.78 -0.96
CA SER A 96 8.26 -2.83 -0.42
C SER A 96 9.59 -2.94 -1.12
N HIS A 97 10.15 -1.80 -1.50
CA HIS A 97 11.47 -1.76 -2.09
C HIS A 97 12.52 -2.19 -1.05
N HIS A 98 13.48 -3.03 -1.44
CA HIS A 98 14.46 -3.63 -0.52
C HIS A 98 15.24 -2.59 0.32
N PHE A 99 15.48 -1.40 -0.24
CA PHE A 99 16.13 -0.31 0.49
C PHE A 99 15.37 0.17 1.74
N ILE A 100 14.07 -0.08 1.84
CA ILE A 100 13.28 0.23 3.04
C ILE A 100 13.67 -0.68 4.20
N GLU A 101 13.77 -1.99 3.95
CA GLU A 101 14.18 -2.96 4.95
C GLU A 101 15.61 -2.69 5.42
N TYR A 102 16.50 -2.41 4.46
CA TYR A 102 17.87 -1.99 4.77
C TYR A 102 17.88 -0.72 5.63
N THR A 103 17.14 0.32 5.24
CA THR A 103 17.06 1.59 5.98
C THR A 103 16.50 1.38 7.37
N ARG A 104 15.44 0.58 7.51
CA ARG A 104 14.85 0.22 8.80
C ARG A 104 15.86 -0.39 9.75
N GLN A 105 16.70 -1.32 9.26
CA GLN A 105 17.72 -1.95 10.08
C GLN A 105 18.86 -0.98 10.42
N LEU A 106 19.36 -0.25 9.42
CA LEU A 106 20.46 0.72 9.59
C LEU A 106 20.10 1.83 10.58
N MET A 107 18.88 2.35 10.48
CA MET A 107 18.42 3.50 11.26
C MET A 107 17.81 3.12 12.61
N LYS A 108 17.60 1.82 12.88
CA LYS A 108 16.96 1.34 14.10
C LYS A 108 17.57 1.92 15.37
N GLN A 109 18.91 1.95 15.45
CA GLN A 109 19.65 2.47 16.60
C GLN A 109 19.43 3.97 16.88
N PHE A 110 19.03 4.72 15.86
CA PHE A 110 18.78 6.16 15.98
C PHE A 110 17.29 6.45 16.19
N MET A 111 16.41 5.65 15.60
CA MET A 111 14.96 5.84 15.63
C MET A 111 14.30 5.39 16.94
N TYR A 112 14.91 4.46 17.67
CA TYR A 112 14.31 3.84 18.84
C TYR A 112 15.24 3.95 20.05
N ASP A 113 14.65 4.14 21.23
CA ASP A 113 15.37 4.08 22.49
C ASP A 113 15.69 2.63 22.92
N ALA A 114 16.33 2.47 24.09
CA ALA A 114 16.67 1.16 24.64
C ALA A 114 15.44 0.27 24.93
N ASN A 115 14.25 0.87 25.08
CA ASN A 115 12.99 0.16 25.29
C ASN A 115 12.28 -0.16 23.97
N GLY A 116 12.84 0.22 22.82
CA GLY A 116 12.23 0.03 21.52
C GLY A 116 11.11 1.03 21.20
N ILE A 117 11.04 2.16 21.90
CA ILE A 117 10.05 3.22 21.68
C ILE A 117 10.58 4.21 20.63
N ARG A 118 9.73 4.55 19.65
CA ARG A 118 10.05 5.53 18.60
C ARG A 118 10.31 6.90 19.22
N ASN A 119 11.51 7.44 19.04
CA ASN A 119 11.88 8.78 19.50
C ASN A 119 11.58 9.88 18.45
N ASP A 120 12.10 11.09 18.62
CA ASP A 120 11.89 12.22 17.72
C ASP A 120 12.89 12.29 16.55
N PHE A 121 13.81 11.32 16.41
CA PHE A 121 14.85 11.31 15.39
C PHE A 121 14.28 11.53 13.99
N GLN A 122 14.81 12.54 13.30
CA GLN A 122 14.54 12.85 11.90
C GLN A 122 15.86 12.92 11.13
N ILE A 123 15.79 12.60 9.85
CA ILE A 123 16.88 12.86 8.91
C ILE A 123 16.66 14.21 8.22
N LYS A 124 17.74 14.81 7.73
CA LYS A 124 17.63 15.88 6.73
C LYS A 124 17.28 15.26 5.39
N TYR A 125 16.54 16.01 4.57
CA TYR A 125 16.20 15.60 3.21
C TYR A 125 17.45 15.20 2.41
N THR A 126 17.36 14.09 1.70
CA THR A 126 18.31 13.69 0.66
C THR A 126 17.57 13.22 -0.59
N PRO A 127 18.21 13.28 -1.78
CA PRO A 127 17.58 12.77 -3.01
C PRO A 127 17.26 11.26 -2.99
N VAL A 128 17.93 10.50 -2.12
CA VAL A 128 17.80 9.02 -1.99
C VAL A 128 16.75 8.64 -0.96
N LEU A 129 16.68 9.38 0.15
CA LEU A 129 15.74 9.19 1.24
C LEU A 129 15.31 10.57 1.73
N ASP A 130 14.07 10.93 1.41
CA ASP A 130 13.51 12.27 1.65
C ASP A 130 13.02 12.44 3.09
N ASN A 131 12.50 11.38 3.71
CA ASN A 131 11.99 11.39 5.07
C ASN A 131 12.10 10.00 5.72
N ILE A 132 12.53 9.96 6.99
CA ILE A 132 12.65 8.71 7.74
C ILE A 132 11.29 8.06 8.03
N LYS A 133 10.19 8.82 7.95
CA LYS A 133 8.82 8.33 8.11
C LYS A 133 8.41 7.25 7.10
N VAL A 134 9.18 7.02 6.04
CA VAL A 134 8.99 5.86 5.17
C VAL A 134 9.19 4.53 5.92
N VAL A 135 10.07 4.52 6.92
CA VAL A 135 10.27 3.36 7.82
C VAL A 135 9.06 3.21 8.75
N ASP A 136 8.51 4.33 9.24
CA ASP A 136 7.30 4.30 10.07
C ASP A 136 6.11 3.74 9.25
N MET A 137 5.94 4.18 8.00
CA MET A 137 4.92 3.65 7.07
C MET A 137 5.10 2.15 6.79
N TYR A 138 6.33 1.68 6.60
CA TYR A 138 6.60 0.25 6.46
C TYR A 138 6.31 -0.55 7.73
N ASN A 139 6.65 -0.01 8.91
CA ASN A 139 6.36 -0.65 10.18
C ASN A 139 4.84 -0.74 10.44
N GLU A 140 4.08 0.27 10.03
CA GLU A 140 2.62 0.24 10.07
C GLU A 140 2.08 -0.81 9.11
N ALA A 141 2.58 -0.89 7.88
CA ALA A 141 2.12 -1.89 6.89
C ALA A 141 2.29 -3.34 7.37
N ILE A 142 3.40 -3.66 8.04
CA ILE A 142 3.69 -5.04 8.51
C ILE A 142 3.12 -5.36 9.91
N GLN A 143 2.66 -4.36 10.66
CA GLN A 143 2.20 -4.41 12.05
C GLN A 143 2.93 -5.45 12.93
N ASN A 144 4.26 -5.51 12.84
CA ASN A 144 5.09 -6.52 13.50
C ASN A 144 5.02 -6.51 15.05
N HIS A 145 4.39 -5.48 15.62
CA HIS A 145 4.13 -5.33 17.04
C HIS A 145 2.91 -6.12 17.53
N LEU A 146 2.02 -6.56 16.63
CA LEU A 146 0.86 -7.40 16.98
C LEU A 146 1.25 -8.86 17.11
N ASP A 147 0.52 -9.63 17.90
CA ASP A 147 0.65 -11.11 17.95
C ASP A 147 0.33 -11.72 16.59
N SER A 148 0.99 -12.82 16.22
CA SER A 148 0.91 -13.40 14.87
C SER A 148 -0.50 -13.79 14.42
N ASP A 149 -1.36 -14.18 15.36
CA ASP A 149 -2.77 -14.54 15.15
C ASP A 149 -3.66 -13.34 14.82
N LYS A 150 -3.27 -12.14 15.24
CA LYS A 150 -3.96 -10.88 14.92
C LYS A 150 -3.47 -10.26 13.61
N ARG A 151 -2.46 -10.86 12.97
CA ARG A 151 -1.83 -10.33 11.75
C ARG A 151 -2.58 -10.69 10.45
N ARG A 152 -3.68 -10.00 10.15
CA ARG A 152 -4.41 -10.11 8.87
C ARG A 152 -3.77 -9.32 7.71
N SER A 153 -3.17 -9.99 6.73
CA SER A 153 -2.60 -9.36 5.52
C SER A 153 -1.37 -8.45 5.74
N HIS A 154 -0.48 -8.86 6.64
CA HIS A 154 0.66 -8.06 7.14
C HIS A 154 1.98 -8.28 6.38
N TRP A 155 1.95 -8.99 5.27
CA TRP A 155 3.15 -9.30 4.51
C TRP A 155 3.44 -8.19 3.51
N ALA A 156 4.58 -7.51 3.67
CA ALA A 156 5.13 -6.62 2.66
C ALA A 156 6.15 -7.39 1.83
N GLN A 157 5.79 -7.76 0.60
CA GLN A 157 6.69 -8.53 -0.26
C GLN A 157 7.88 -7.65 -0.72
N PRO A 158 9.12 -8.05 -0.43
CA PRO A 158 10.28 -7.29 -0.86
C PRO A 158 10.48 -7.39 -2.39
N PHE A 159 10.92 -6.29 -3.00
CA PHE A 159 11.37 -6.26 -4.39
C PHE A 159 12.60 -5.34 -4.56
N PHE A 160 13.45 -5.62 -5.54
CA PHE A 160 14.56 -4.73 -5.92
C PHE A 160 14.34 -4.13 -7.31
N LYS A 161 13.76 -4.91 -8.23
CA LYS A 161 13.31 -4.47 -9.55
C LYS A 161 11.82 -4.71 -9.67
N THR A 162 11.16 -3.92 -10.51
CA THR A 162 9.71 -4.04 -10.74
C THR A 162 9.31 -5.41 -11.25
N SER A 163 10.16 -6.09 -12.02
CA SER A 163 9.94 -7.47 -12.45
C SER A 163 9.76 -8.46 -11.29
N ASP A 164 10.39 -8.20 -10.14
CA ASP A 164 10.32 -9.08 -8.97
C ASP A 164 8.92 -9.05 -8.34
N THR A 165 8.12 -8.02 -8.65
CA THR A 165 6.73 -7.90 -8.20
C THR A 165 5.78 -8.79 -9.01
N PHE A 166 6.18 -9.27 -10.19
CA PHE A 166 5.25 -9.89 -11.14
C PHE A 166 4.65 -11.19 -10.62
N ASP A 167 5.47 -12.07 -10.04
CA ASP A 167 4.97 -13.32 -9.48
C ASP A 167 4.05 -13.08 -8.28
N PHE A 168 4.34 -12.05 -7.48
CA PHE A 168 3.46 -11.63 -6.40
C PHE A 168 2.12 -11.15 -6.93
N LEU A 169 2.12 -10.21 -7.89
CA LEU A 169 0.90 -9.67 -8.49
C LEU A 169 0.08 -10.77 -9.17
N LYS A 170 0.75 -11.68 -9.89
CA LYS A 170 0.11 -12.84 -10.52
C LYS A 170 -0.54 -13.74 -9.47
N THR A 171 0.19 -14.10 -8.42
CA THR A 171 -0.30 -15.00 -7.37
C THR A 171 -1.49 -14.39 -6.64
N GLN A 172 -1.43 -13.09 -6.33
CA GLN A 172 -2.49 -12.43 -5.58
C GLN A 172 -3.70 -12.08 -6.43
N PHE A 173 -3.50 -11.67 -7.70
CA PHE A 173 -4.53 -10.97 -8.47
C PHE A 173 -4.87 -11.62 -9.83
N ALA A 174 -4.12 -12.59 -10.35
CA ALA A 174 -4.45 -13.16 -11.66
C ALA A 174 -5.83 -13.88 -11.69
N ASP A 175 -6.25 -14.44 -10.55
CA ASP A 175 -7.58 -15.03 -10.39
C ASP A 175 -8.54 -14.08 -9.68
N MET A 176 -9.21 -13.23 -10.45
CA MET A 176 -10.20 -12.30 -9.94
C MET A 176 -11.43 -13.00 -9.34
N ASN A 177 -11.85 -14.15 -9.90
CA ASN A 177 -13.03 -14.86 -9.40
C ASN A 177 -12.78 -15.36 -7.97
N LYS A 178 -11.56 -15.83 -7.69
CA LYS A 178 -11.16 -16.16 -6.33
C LYS A 178 -11.34 -14.99 -5.36
N ARG A 179 -10.95 -13.77 -5.77
CA ARG A 179 -11.11 -12.56 -4.94
C ARG A 179 -12.56 -12.17 -4.72
N ILE A 180 -13.40 -12.30 -5.74
CA ILE A 180 -14.85 -12.06 -5.61
C ILE A 180 -15.44 -12.99 -4.55
N ILE A 181 -15.16 -14.30 -4.62
CA ILE A 181 -15.67 -15.29 -3.67
C ILE A 181 -15.16 -15.02 -2.24
N GLU A 182 -13.90 -14.59 -2.08
CA GLU A 182 -13.34 -14.24 -0.77
C GLU A 182 -14.01 -12.98 -0.18
N LEU A 183 -14.31 -11.97 -1.00
CA LEU A 183 -15.01 -10.77 -0.57
C LEU A 183 -16.47 -11.05 -0.17
N GLU A 184 -17.18 -11.87 -0.94
CA GLU A 184 -18.55 -12.28 -0.62
C GLU A 184 -18.61 -12.96 0.76
N LYS A 185 -17.67 -13.88 1.04
CA LYS A 185 -17.58 -14.55 2.34
C LYS A 185 -17.27 -13.61 3.50
N LEU A 186 -16.45 -12.58 3.28
CA LEU A 186 -16.14 -11.59 4.32
C LEU A 186 -17.40 -10.78 4.65
N ASN A 187 -18.13 -10.33 3.63
CA ASN A 187 -19.37 -9.58 3.82
C ASN A 187 -20.46 -10.41 4.51
N ASP A 188 -20.54 -11.72 4.25
CA ASP A 188 -21.50 -12.60 4.93
C ASP A 188 -21.19 -12.75 6.43
N ILE A 189 -19.91 -12.79 6.80
CA ILE A 189 -19.47 -12.88 8.21
C ILE A 189 -19.79 -11.58 8.99
N ASP A 190 -19.66 -10.42 8.34
CA ASP A 190 -19.92 -9.13 8.99
C ASP A 190 -21.43 -8.83 9.17
N ASN A 191 -22.31 -9.61 8.51
CA ASN A 191 -23.76 -9.47 8.56
C ASN A 191 -24.46 -10.47 9.51
N GLU A 192 -23.70 -11.36 10.18
CA GLU A 192 -24.18 -12.25 11.26
C GLU A 192 -23.92 -11.66 12.66
#